data_AF-A0A2A2LWH9-F1
#
_entry.id   AF-A0A2A2LWH9-F1
#
_cell.length_a   1.000
_cell.length_b   1.000
_cell.length_c   1.000
_cell.angle_alpha   90.00
_cell.angle_beta   90.00
_cell.angle_gamma   90.00
#
_symmetry.space_group_name_H-M   'P 1'
#
loop_
_entity.id
_entity.type
_entity.pdbx_description
1 polymer ?
#
loop_
_entity_poly.entity_id
_entity_poly.type
_entity_poly.pdbx_seq_one_letter_code
_entity_poly.pdbx_strand_id
1 'polypeptide(L)'
;MNDARISSGNNNIQQRRSADMTEHRKKLHDLLDMREEAKDIKSELAKHEDNFNDAVRKRSIIISRFDSKDNDNEDHFLEQLRLVEEKIHFHREKISQLQQQQVNQREAIVILETEIKMEENGKN
;
A
#
# COMPACT_ATOMS: atom_id res chain seq x y z
N MET A 1 -11.13 61.23 9.02
CA MET A 1 -10.90 60.01 9.81
C MET A 1 -11.56 58.83 9.09
N ASN A 2 -10.85 58.10 8.22
CA ASN A 2 -11.42 56.94 7.50
C ASN A 2 -10.40 55.83 7.17
N ASP A 3 -9.26 55.76 7.88
CA ASP A 3 -8.16 54.84 7.49
C ASP A 3 -8.14 53.51 8.25
N ALA A 4 -8.94 53.35 9.31
CA ALA A 4 -8.91 52.15 10.16
C ALA A 4 -9.67 50.93 9.60
N ARG A 5 -10.65 51.12 8.70
CA ARG A 5 -11.46 50.01 8.15
C ARG A 5 -10.77 49.24 7.02
N ILE A 6 -9.90 49.89 6.25
CA ILE A 6 -9.19 49.28 5.12
C ILE A 6 -8.07 48.35 5.60
N SER A 7 -7.41 48.71 6.71
CA SER A 7 -6.34 47.92 7.33
C SER A 7 -6.84 46.57 7.91
N SER A 8 -8.04 46.55 8.53
CA SER A 8 -8.63 45.32 9.09
C SER A 8 -9.11 44.33 8.01
N GLY A 9 -9.65 44.83 6.90
CA GLY A 9 -10.07 43.99 5.77
C GLY A 9 -8.91 43.31 5.05
N ASN A 10 -7.78 44.00 4.88
CA ASN A 10 -6.59 43.44 4.24
C ASN A 10 -5.90 42.37 5.10
N ASN A 11 -5.86 42.55 6.43
CA ASN A 11 -5.26 41.57 7.33
C ASN A 11 -6.04 40.23 7.35
N ASN A 12 -7.37 40.27 7.29
CA ASN A 12 -8.20 39.06 7.21
C ASN A 12 -8.03 38.30 5.89
N ILE A 13 -7.82 39.01 4.78
CA ILE A 13 -7.59 38.40 3.46
C ILE A 13 -6.20 37.75 3.40
N GLN A 14 -5.17 38.39 3.97
CA GLN A 14 -3.82 37.84 4.05
C GLN A 14 -3.76 36.60 4.96
N GLN A 15 -4.43 36.62 6.12
CA GLN A 15 -4.48 35.45 7.01
C GLN A 15 -5.14 34.24 6.34
N ARG A 16 -6.27 34.43 5.65
CA ARG A 16 -6.94 33.33 4.92
C ARG A 16 -6.07 32.74 3.82
N ARG A 17 -5.46 33.58 2.99
CA ARG A 17 -4.52 33.12 1.94
C ARG A 17 -3.33 32.35 2.51
N SER A 18 -2.82 32.76 3.68
CA SER A 18 -1.70 32.06 4.34
C SER A 18 -2.10 30.68 4.90
N ALA A 19 -3.34 30.54 5.38
CA ALA A 19 -3.90 29.28 5.84
C ALA A 19 -4.12 28.31 4.66
N ASP A 20 -4.72 28.78 3.57
CA ASP A 20 -4.97 27.99 2.36
C ASP A 20 -3.66 27.48 1.72
N MET A 21 -2.60 28.29 1.72
CA MET A 21 -1.28 27.88 1.24
C MET A 21 -0.60 26.86 2.16
N THR A 22 -0.91 26.89 3.47
CA THR A 22 -0.37 25.93 4.43
C THR A 22 -1.07 24.59 4.32
N GLU A 23 -2.39 24.60 4.16
CA GLU A 23 -3.18 23.40 3.91
C GLU A 23 -2.79 22.72 2.60
N HIS A 24 -2.62 23.48 1.51
CA HIS A 24 -2.17 22.95 0.24
C HIS A 24 -0.79 22.29 0.30
N ARG A 25 0.18 22.92 1.01
CA ARG A 25 1.50 22.32 1.24
C ARG A 25 1.42 21.03 2.06
N LYS A 26 0.50 20.96 3.02
CA LYS A 26 0.26 19.75 3.81
C LYS A 26 -0.25 18.62 2.90
N LYS A 27 -1.25 18.89 2.04
CA LYS A 27 -1.75 17.91 1.07
C LYS A 27 -0.66 17.38 0.15
N LEU A 28 0.25 18.24 -0.32
CA LEU A 28 1.40 17.81 -1.12
C LEU A 28 2.36 16.90 -0.35
N HIS A 29 2.59 17.17 0.94
CA HIS A 29 3.40 16.30 1.80
C HIS A 29 2.71 14.94 2.02
N ASP A 30 1.44 14.97 2.39
CA ASP A 30 0.62 13.75 2.60
C ASP A 30 0.63 12.88 1.32
N LEU A 31 0.57 13.49 0.13
CA LEU A 31 0.67 12.79 -1.15
C LEU A 31 2.03 12.12 -1.37
N LEU A 32 3.12 12.76 -0.96
CA LEU A 32 4.47 12.17 -1.05
C LEU A 32 4.60 10.97 -0.12
N ASP A 33 4.11 11.09 1.12
CA ASP A 33 4.13 10.01 2.10
C ASP A 33 3.30 8.82 1.61
N MET A 34 2.10 9.07 1.08
CA MET A 34 1.25 8.03 0.50
C MET A 34 1.93 7.29 -0.66
N ARG A 35 2.67 8.02 -1.51
CA ARG A 35 3.41 7.42 -2.64
C ARG A 35 4.58 6.56 -2.15
N GLU A 36 5.22 6.91 -1.05
CA GLU A 36 6.28 6.11 -0.46
C GLU A 36 5.73 4.81 0.15
N GLU A 37 4.65 4.91 0.92
CA GLU A 37 3.93 3.73 1.44
C GLU A 37 3.46 2.80 0.31
N ALA A 38 3.02 3.36 -0.83
CA ALA A 38 2.65 2.56 -2.00
C ALA A 38 3.84 1.76 -2.58
N LYS A 39 5.07 2.28 -2.49
CA LYS A 39 6.28 1.54 -2.89
C LYS A 39 6.60 0.43 -1.90
N ASP A 40 6.45 0.69 -0.61
CA ASP A 40 6.67 -0.30 0.45
C ASP A 40 5.70 -1.48 0.31
N ILE A 41 4.41 -1.20 0.14
CA ILE A 41 3.38 -2.24 -0.11
C ILE A 41 3.75 -3.07 -1.35
N LYS A 42 4.22 -2.42 -2.42
CA LYS A 42 4.62 -3.11 -3.66
C LYS A 42 5.86 -4.01 -3.44
N SER A 43 6.83 -3.54 -2.67
CA SER A 43 8.03 -4.30 -2.32
C SER A 43 7.69 -5.52 -1.47
N GLU A 44 6.84 -5.34 -0.46
CA GLU A 44 6.38 -6.42 0.41
C GLU A 44 5.54 -7.45 -0.34
N LEU A 45 4.67 -7.00 -1.26
CA LEU A 45 3.90 -7.86 -2.14
C LEU A 45 4.81 -8.76 -2.97
N ALA A 46 5.81 -8.19 -3.66
CA ALA A 46 6.75 -8.95 -4.47
C ALA A 46 7.50 -10.01 -3.65
N LYS A 47 7.93 -9.67 -2.43
CA LYS A 47 8.56 -10.61 -1.51
C LYS A 47 7.63 -11.78 -1.17
N HIS A 48 6.34 -11.51 -0.90
CA HIS A 48 5.39 -12.58 -0.59
C HIS A 48 5.03 -13.44 -1.80
N GLU A 49 4.96 -12.86 -3.00
CA GLU A 49 4.79 -13.60 -4.25
C GLU A 49 5.97 -14.55 -4.52
N ASP A 50 7.20 -14.08 -4.33
CA ASP A 50 8.40 -14.91 -4.48
C ASP A 50 8.41 -16.08 -3.49
N ASN A 51 8.10 -15.82 -2.21
CA ASN A 51 8.03 -16.86 -1.19
C ASN A 51 6.89 -17.85 -1.42
N PHE A 52 5.74 -17.39 -1.93
CA PHE A 52 4.64 -18.24 -2.34
C PHE A 52 5.08 -19.20 -3.46
N ASN A 53 5.75 -18.67 -4.49
CA ASN A 53 6.24 -19.46 -5.61
C ASN A 53 7.28 -20.50 -5.17
N ASP A 54 8.19 -20.14 -4.26
CA ASP A 54 9.14 -21.09 -3.67
C ASP A 54 8.44 -22.19 -2.85
N ALA A 55 7.42 -21.84 -2.06
CA ALA A 55 6.64 -22.82 -1.30
C ALA A 55 5.87 -23.78 -2.24
N VAL A 56 5.24 -23.26 -3.30
CA VAL A 56 4.58 -24.09 -4.33
C VAL A 56 5.59 -25.02 -5.01
N ARG A 57 6.80 -24.55 -5.33
CA ARG A 57 7.86 -25.39 -5.89
C ARG A 57 8.28 -26.50 -4.93
N LYS A 58 8.46 -26.19 -3.64
CA LYS A 58 8.77 -27.18 -2.60
C LYS A 58 7.69 -28.24 -2.48
N ARG A 59 6.42 -27.85 -2.54
CA ARG A 59 5.29 -28.80 -2.58
C ARG A 59 5.41 -29.76 -3.75
N SER A 60 5.66 -29.26 -4.95
CA SER A 60 5.83 -30.13 -6.13
C SER A 60 6.97 -31.14 -5.94
N ILE A 61 8.11 -30.72 -5.36
CA ILE A 61 9.23 -31.62 -5.06
C ILE A 61 8.84 -32.71 -4.04
N ILE A 62 8.09 -32.35 -3.00
CA ILE A 62 7.62 -33.29 -1.96
C ILE A 62 6.73 -34.36 -2.60
N ILE A 63 5.75 -33.95 -3.43
CA ILE A 63 4.84 -34.86 -4.13
C ILE A 63 5.61 -35.79 -5.07
N SER A 64 6.50 -35.26 -5.92
CA SER A 64 7.25 -36.08 -6.86
C SER A 64 8.20 -37.09 -6.19
N ARG A 65 8.68 -36.80 -4.98
CA ARG A 65 9.52 -37.75 -4.21
C ARG A 65 8.72 -38.92 -3.66
N PHE A 66 7.48 -38.66 -3.23
CA PHE A 66 6.58 -39.70 -2.74
C PHE A 66 6.23 -40.71 -3.84
N ASP A 67 5.98 -40.24 -5.06
CA ASP A 67 5.67 -41.09 -6.22
C ASP A 67 6.83 -42.03 -6.63
N SER A 68 8.04 -41.84 -6.08
CA SER A 68 9.28 -42.49 -6.53
C SER A 68 9.89 -43.55 -5.59
N LYS A 69 9.29 -43.84 -4.42
CA LYS A 69 9.86 -44.80 -3.44
C LYS A 69 8.80 -45.68 -2.75
N ASP A 70 9.15 -46.95 -2.51
CA ASP A 70 8.48 -47.83 -1.54
C ASP A 70 8.49 -47.15 -0.17
N ASN A 71 7.31 -47.01 0.41
CA ASN A 71 6.95 -45.90 1.27
C ASN A 71 6.81 -46.35 2.72
N ASP A 72 7.94 -46.52 3.41
CA ASP A 72 7.96 -46.85 4.85
C ASP A 72 7.86 -45.61 5.76
N ASN A 73 7.55 -44.42 5.21
CA ASN A 73 7.55 -43.17 5.99
C ASN A 73 6.48 -42.17 5.55
N GLU A 74 5.25 -42.67 5.35
CA GLU A 74 4.06 -41.89 4.98
C GLU A 74 3.81 -40.71 5.93
N ASP A 75 3.94 -40.92 7.25
CA ASP A 75 3.79 -39.86 8.25
C ASP A 75 4.77 -38.70 8.04
N HIS A 76 6.02 -39.01 7.67
CA HIS A 76 7.02 -37.98 7.41
C HIS A 76 6.70 -37.19 6.14
N PHE A 77 6.17 -37.84 5.11
CA PHE A 77 5.70 -37.17 3.91
C PHE A 77 4.52 -36.24 4.20
N LEU A 78 3.49 -36.76 4.89
CA LEU A 78 2.29 -35.99 5.23
C LEU A 78 2.63 -34.76 6.07
N GLU A 79 3.56 -34.89 7.02
CA GLU A 79 4.00 -33.75 7.84
C GLU A 79 4.76 -32.71 7.01
N GLN A 80 5.66 -33.12 6.10
CA GLN A 80 6.31 -32.16 5.20
C GLN A 80 5.31 -31.45 4.28
N LEU A 81 4.31 -32.17 3.79
CA LEU A 81 3.25 -31.61 2.95
C LEU A 81 2.39 -30.62 3.74
N ARG A 82 2.00 -30.95 4.98
CA ARG A 82 1.26 -30.05 5.87
C ARG A 82 2.01 -28.75 6.09
N LEU A 83 3.30 -28.82 6.45
CA LEU A 83 4.12 -27.64 6.73
C LEU A 83 4.32 -26.73 5.51
N VAL A 84 4.40 -27.29 4.30
CA VAL A 84 4.51 -26.47 3.08
C VAL A 84 3.17 -25.84 2.70
N GLU A 85 2.06 -26.56 2.87
CA GLU A 85 0.72 -26.02 2.62
C GLU A 85 0.39 -24.88 3.58
N GLU A 86 0.76 -24.98 4.87
CA GLU A 86 0.61 -23.88 5.82
C GLU A 86 1.35 -22.61 5.37
N LYS A 87 2.55 -22.74 4.81
CA LYS A 87 3.31 -21.61 4.23
C LYS A 87 2.65 -21.04 2.99
N ILE A 88 2.13 -21.90 2.11
CA ILE A 88 1.39 -21.48 0.91
C ILE A 88 0.16 -20.67 1.33
N HIS A 89 -0.61 -21.17 2.30
CA HIS A 89 -1.78 -20.49 2.83
C HIS A 89 -1.44 -19.13 3.44
N PHE A 90 -0.40 -19.08 4.28
CA PHE A 90 0.06 -17.84 4.89
C PHE A 90 0.46 -16.79 3.85
N HIS A 91 1.28 -17.16 2.86
CA HIS A 91 1.69 -16.21 1.83
C HIS A 91 0.53 -15.78 0.93
N ARG A 92 -0.38 -16.69 0.60
CA ARG A 92 -1.59 -16.36 -0.17
C ARG A 92 -2.47 -15.33 0.55
N GLU A 93 -2.67 -15.49 1.85
CA GLU A 93 -3.44 -14.55 2.66
C GLU A 93 -2.75 -13.17 2.69
N LYS A 94 -1.43 -13.15 2.91
CA LYS A 94 -0.65 -11.90 2.91
C LYS A 94 -0.67 -11.18 1.57
N ILE A 95 -0.53 -11.90 0.46
CA ILE A 95 -0.67 -11.36 -0.90
C ILE A 95 -2.03 -10.69 -1.08
N SER A 96 -3.12 -11.37 -0.68
CA SER A 96 -4.47 -10.82 -0.78
C SER A 96 -4.64 -9.52 0.04
N GLN A 97 -4.12 -9.51 1.28
CA GLN A 97 -4.14 -8.31 2.14
C GLN A 97 -3.38 -7.14 1.51
N LEU A 98 -2.17 -7.39 1.00
CA LEU A 98 -1.32 -6.38 0.38
C LEU A 98 -1.90 -5.86 -0.94
N GLN A 99 -2.53 -6.72 -1.74
CA GLN A 99 -3.24 -6.32 -2.95
C GLN A 99 -4.41 -5.38 -2.63
N GLN A 100 -5.19 -5.67 -1.59
CA GLN A 100 -6.27 -4.78 -1.15
C GLN A 100 -5.72 -3.44 -0.64
N GLN A 101 -4.64 -3.46 0.15
CA GLN A 101 -3.97 -2.23 0.61
C GLN A 101 -3.46 -1.40 -0.58
N GLN A 102 -2.88 -2.05 -1.59
CA GLN A 102 -2.42 -1.36 -2.81
C GLN A 102 -3.57 -0.67 -3.54
N VAL A 103 -4.74 -1.31 -3.64
CA VAL A 103 -5.93 -0.70 -4.26
C VAL A 103 -6.36 0.53 -3.45
N ASN A 104 -6.54 0.37 -2.14
CA ASN A 104 -6.96 1.47 -1.25
C ASN A 104 -5.98 2.65 -1.33
N GLN A 105 -4.68 2.38 -1.36
CA GLN A 105 -3.64 3.42 -1.43
C GLN A 105 -3.67 4.16 -2.77
N ARG A 106 -3.89 3.46 -3.88
CA ARG A 106 -4.05 4.08 -5.20
C ARG A 106 -5.28 4.96 -5.25
N GLU A 107 -6.40 4.51 -4.70
CA GLU A 107 -7.63 5.30 -4.63
C GLU A 107 -7.42 6.58 -3.79
N ALA A 108 -6.79 6.47 -2.62
CA ALA A 108 -6.47 7.62 -1.78
C ALA A 108 -5.57 8.65 -2.48
N ILE A 109 -4.53 8.19 -3.17
CA ILE A 109 -3.64 9.03 -3.98
C ILE A 109 -4.42 9.79 -5.05
N VAL A 110 -5.27 9.09 -5.82
CA VAL A 110 -6.05 9.71 -6.91
C VAL A 110 -7.03 10.76 -6.38
N ILE A 111 -7.67 10.49 -5.24
CA ILE A 111 -8.57 11.45 -4.58
C ILE A 111 -7.79 12.72 -4.21
N LEU A 112 -6.66 12.58 -3.53
CA LEU A 112 -5.85 13.72 -3.07
C LEU A 112 -5.25 14.51 -4.23
N GLU A 113 -4.77 13.84 -5.28
CA GLU A 113 -4.31 14.48 -6.52
C GLU A 113 -5.42 15.30 -7.18
N THR A 114 -6.64 14.77 -7.18
CA THR A 114 -7.81 15.46 -7.74
C THR A 114 -8.15 16.71 -6.91
N GLU A 115 -8.14 16.62 -5.58
CA GLU A 115 -8.37 17.77 -4.70
C GLU A 115 -7.35 18.90 -4.94
N ILE A 116 -6.06 18.55 -4.97
CA ILE A 116 -4.96 19.49 -5.22
C ILE A 116 -5.16 20.19 -6.56
N LYS A 117 -5.48 19.43 -7.62
CA LYS A 117 -5.71 19.99 -8.96
C LYS A 117 -6.94 20.91 -9.01
N MET A 118 -8.00 20.59 -8.29
CA MET A 118 -9.19 21.44 -8.21
C MET A 118 -8.90 22.76 -7.48
N GLU A 119 -8.10 22.72 -6.41
CA GLU A 119 -7.63 23.92 -5.71
C GLU A 119 -6.75 24.80 -6.59
N GLU A 120 -5.87 24.22 -7.39
CA GLU A 120 -5.01 24.94 -8.33
C GLU A 120 -5.82 25.60 -9.45
N ASN A 121 -6.81 24.90 -10.00
CA ASN A 121 -7.66 25.43 -11.06
C ASN A 121 -8.64 26.52 -10.58
N GLY A 122 -9.11 26.44 -9.32
CA GLY A 122 -10.01 27.43 -8.73
C GLY A 122 -9.32 28.72 -8.27
N LYS A 123 -7.98 28.78 -8.33
CA LYS A 123 -7.15 29.94 -7.95
C LYS A 123 -6.65 30.77 -9.15
N ASN A 124 -6.98 30.37 -10.39
CA ASN A 124 -6.67 31.08 -11.64
C ASN A 124 -7.83 31.96 -12.11
#